data_AF-A0AAW4BP53-F1
#
_entry.id   AF-A0AAW4BP53-F1
#
_cell.length_a   1.000
_cell.length_b   1.000
_cell.length_c   1.000
_cell.angle_alpha   90.00
_cell.angle_beta   90.00
_cell.angle_gamma   90.00
#
_symmetry.space_group_name_H-M   'P 1'
#
loop_
_entity.id
_entity.type
_entity.pdbx_description
1 polymer ?
#
loop_
_entity_poly.entity_id
_entity_poly.type
_entity_poly.pdbx_seq_one_letter_code
_entity_poly.pdbx_strand_id
1 'polypeptide(L)'
;KAGVGFVEAYRNPNPFGPKYKIKLIPRDEVFWDWFSTEPDWSDCRWVMRMRWIDIDELASLVPHKAKVLEYAKKDWRGFVDVENLEGLDPLLTSAHEAFNHWSRDHSEYLSHNRERIRLQIVYVRHIERKAVLETQDGRV
;
A
#
# COMPACT_ATOMS: atom_id res chain seq x y z
N LYS A 1 -21.30 -5.98 -14.65
CA LYS A 1 -20.08 -6.83 -14.66
C LYS A 1 -19.04 -6.13 -15.52
N ALA A 2 -17.82 -5.92 -15.01
CA ALA A 2 -16.81 -5.05 -15.63
C ALA A 2 -15.80 -5.77 -16.55
N GLY A 3 -16.06 -7.03 -16.95
CA GLY A 3 -15.19 -7.80 -17.85
C GLY A 3 -13.87 -8.32 -17.25
N VAL A 4 -13.43 -7.78 -16.11
CA VAL A 4 -12.19 -8.16 -15.42
C VAL A 4 -12.47 -8.48 -13.95
N GLY A 5 -11.80 -9.51 -13.43
CA GLY A 5 -11.85 -9.90 -12.03
C GLY A 5 -10.45 -10.19 -11.49
N PHE A 6 -10.20 -9.78 -10.25
CA PHE A 6 -8.89 -9.92 -9.63
C PHE A 6 -8.96 -10.84 -8.42
N VAL A 7 -7.87 -11.56 -8.18
CA VAL A 7 -7.72 -12.41 -7.01
C VAL A 7 -6.41 -12.10 -6.31
N GLU A 8 -6.46 -11.98 -5.00
CA GLU A 8 -5.29 -11.90 -4.15
C GLU A 8 -4.98 -13.29 -3.61
N ALA A 9 -3.83 -13.83 -3.98
CA ALA A 9 -3.28 -15.02 -3.36
C ALA A 9 -2.22 -14.59 -2.34
N TYR A 10 -2.47 -14.85 -1.06
CA TYR A 10 -1.53 -14.50 0.01
C TYR A 10 -1.30 -15.69 0.94
N ARG A 11 -0.12 -15.69 1.58
CA ARG A 11 0.22 -16.72 2.56
C ARG A 11 -0.62 -16.49 3.82
N ASN A 12 -1.31 -17.53 4.27
CA ASN A 12 -2.16 -17.42 5.44
C ASN A 12 -1.30 -17.16 6.69
N PRO A 13 -1.55 -16.08 7.45
CA PRO A 13 -0.83 -15.82 8.69
C PRO A 13 -1.24 -16.80 9.80
N ASN A 14 -2.43 -17.42 9.70
CA ASN A 14 -2.86 -18.42 10.66
C ASN A 14 -2.21 -19.79 10.31
N PRO A 15 -1.39 -20.37 11.20
CA PRO A 15 -0.67 -21.63 10.95
C PRO A 15 -1.59 -22.86 10.93
N PHE A 16 -2.80 -22.78 11.48
CA PHE A 16 -3.75 -23.90 11.53
C PHE A 16 -4.62 -24.03 10.28
N GLY A 17 -4.54 -23.08 9.35
CA GLY A 17 -5.35 -23.07 8.13
C GLY A 17 -4.60 -23.54 6.89
N PRO A 18 -5.25 -23.47 5.71
CA PRO A 18 -4.57 -23.71 4.44
C PRO A 18 -3.40 -22.75 4.26
N LYS A 19 -2.31 -23.23 3.64
CA LYS A 19 -1.05 -22.48 3.46
C LYS A 19 -1.24 -21.17 2.70
N TYR A 20 -2.13 -21.17 1.71
CA TYR A 20 -2.48 -20.00 0.91
C TYR A 20 -3.98 -19.75 1.01
N LYS A 21 -4.34 -18.47 1.07
CA LYS A 21 -5.72 -18.00 0.98
C LYS A 21 -5.85 -17.17 -0.30
N ILE A 22 -6.96 -17.41 -0.99
CA ILE A 22 -7.33 -16.69 -2.20
C ILE A 22 -8.56 -15.84 -1.87
N LYS A 23 -8.48 -14.54 -2.14
CA LYS A 23 -9.60 -13.60 -1.96
C LYS A 23 -9.94 -12.96 -3.29
N LEU A 24 -11.23 -12.80 -3.56
CA LEU A 24 -11.70 -11.99 -4.68
C LEU A 24 -11.52 -10.52 -4.33
N ILE A 25 -10.92 -9.75 -5.23
CA ILE A 25 -10.76 -8.30 -5.09
C ILE A 25 -11.73 -7.60 -6.04
N PRO A 26 -12.48 -6.58 -5.57
CA PRO A 26 -13.26 -5.72 -6.44
C PRO A 26 -12.37 -5.04 -7.48
N ARG A 27 -12.86 -4.92 -8.72
CA ARG A 27 -12.13 -4.24 -9.80
C ARG A 27 -11.72 -2.82 -9.42
N ASP A 28 -12.57 -2.11 -8.67
CA ASP A 28 -12.37 -0.69 -8.35
C ASP A 28 -11.22 -0.44 -7.35
N GLU A 29 -10.67 -1.50 -6.73
CA GLU A 29 -9.48 -1.40 -5.89
C GLU A 29 -8.18 -1.45 -6.71
N VAL A 30 -8.20 -1.95 -7.95
CA VAL A 30 -6.99 -2.30 -8.70
C VAL A 30 -6.81 -1.39 -9.90
N PHE A 31 -5.63 -0.78 -9.97
CA PHE A 31 -5.17 0.09 -11.03
C PHE A 31 -3.87 -0.47 -11.56
N TRP A 32 -3.67 -0.45 -12.86
CA TRP A 32 -2.47 -0.98 -13.49
C TRP A 32 -2.00 -0.04 -14.59
N ASP A 33 -0.81 -0.31 -15.10
CA ASP A 33 -0.21 0.42 -16.21
C ASP A 33 -1.12 0.38 -17.44
N TRP A 34 -1.55 1.55 -17.92
CA TRP A 34 -2.44 1.68 -19.08
C TRP A 34 -1.79 1.24 -20.39
N PHE A 35 -0.46 1.14 -20.41
CA PHE A 35 0.28 0.62 -21.56
C PHE A 35 0.39 -0.90 -21.58
N SER A 36 -0.11 -1.60 -20.55
CA SER A 36 -0.15 -3.06 -20.55
C SER A 36 -1.21 -3.54 -21.55
N THR A 37 -0.75 -4.36 -22.49
CA THR A 37 -1.56 -4.98 -23.56
C THR A 37 -1.74 -6.47 -23.35
N GLU A 38 -0.79 -7.11 -22.66
CA GLU A 38 -0.83 -8.55 -22.44
C GLU A 38 -1.79 -8.94 -21.29
N PRO A 39 -2.59 -10.00 -21.45
CA PRO A 39 -3.59 -10.42 -20.46
C PRO A 39 -2.97 -11.01 -19.18
N ASP A 40 -1.70 -11.42 -19.23
CA ASP A 40 -0.96 -11.99 -18.12
C ASP A 40 -0.13 -10.96 -17.33
N TRP A 41 -0.18 -9.69 -17.75
CA TRP A 41 0.60 -8.58 -17.18
C TRP A 41 2.12 -8.79 -17.24
N SER A 42 2.62 -9.54 -18.23
CA SER A 42 4.07 -9.71 -18.44
C SER A 42 4.79 -8.41 -18.83
N ASP A 43 4.05 -7.44 -19.37
CA ASP A 43 4.53 -6.13 -19.80
C ASP A 43 4.25 -5.01 -18.76
N CYS A 44 3.33 -5.25 -17.83
CA CYS A 44 2.89 -4.28 -16.84
C CYS A 44 4.05 -3.83 -15.91
N ARG A 45 4.37 -2.53 -15.91
CA ARG A 45 5.46 -1.99 -15.08
C ARG A 45 5.05 -1.74 -13.64
N TRP A 46 3.79 -1.38 -13.42
CA TRP A 46 3.29 -1.09 -12.09
C TRP A 46 1.84 -1.53 -11.93
N VAL A 47 1.52 -2.00 -10.73
CA VAL A 47 0.16 -2.29 -10.30
C VAL A 47 -0.06 -1.60 -8.96
N MET A 48 -1.10 -0.80 -8.86
CA MET A 48 -1.49 -0.12 -7.64
C MET A 48 -2.79 -0.71 -7.12
N ARG A 49 -2.81 -1.02 -5.82
CA ARG A 49 -4.03 -1.38 -5.10
C ARG A 49 -4.41 -0.27 -4.13
N MET A 50 -5.66 0.19 -4.21
CA MET A 50 -6.23 1.16 -3.30
C MET A 50 -7.39 0.53 -2.53
N ARG A 51 -7.29 0.47 -1.20
CA ARG A 51 -8.35 -0.06 -0.34
C ARG A 51 -8.59 0.82 0.88
N TRP A 52 -9.83 0.86 1.35
CA TRP A 52 -10.15 1.43 2.65
C TRP A 52 -9.84 0.41 3.74
N ILE A 53 -9.13 0.84 4.78
CA ILE A 53 -8.82 0.03 5.95
C ILE A 53 -9.10 0.86 7.21
N ASP A 54 -9.62 0.21 8.23
CA ASP A 54 -9.81 0.83 9.54
C ASP A 54 -8.43 1.16 10.14
N ILE A 55 -8.27 2.35 10.72
CA ILE A 55 -6.97 2.84 11.18
C ILE A 55 -6.36 1.90 12.25
N ASP A 56 -7.19 1.34 13.12
CA ASP A 56 -6.76 0.42 14.19
C ASP A 56 -6.19 -0.90 13.63
N GLU A 57 -6.79 -1.44 12.56
CA GLU A 57 -6.28 -2.62 11.86
C GLU A 57 -4.93 -2.28 11.20
N LEU A 58 -4.84 -1.11 10.56
CA LEU A 58 -3.61 -0.69 9.90
C LEU A 58 -2.47 -0.44 10.90
N ALA A 59 -2.77 0.14 12.07
CA ALA A 59 -1.80 0.34 13.15
C ALA A 59 -1.25 -1.00 13.67
N SER A 60 -2.09 -2.03 13.71
CA SER A 60 -1.69 -3.40 14.07
C SER A 60 -0.78 -4.04 13.00
N LEU A 61 -1.05 -3.76 11.71
CA LEU A 61 -0.23 -4.26 10.60
C LEU A 61 1.10 -3.51 10.45
N VAL A 62 1.15 -2.24 10.83
CA VAL A 62 2.30 -1.35 10.62
C VAL A 62 2.64 -0.59 11.92
N PRO A 63 3.13 -1.27 12.98
CA PRO A 63 3.31 -0.65 14.30
C PRO A 63 4.27 0.55 14.30
N HIS A 64 5.29 0.53 13.43
CA HIS A 64 6.27 1.62 13.29
C HIS A 64 5.66 2.93 12.75
N LYS A 65 4.45 2.90 12.19
CA LYS A 65 3.72 4.08 11.70
C LYS A 65 2.49 4.43 12.55
N ALA A 66 2.27 3.73 13.66
CA ALA A 66 1.06 3.91 14.47
C ALA A 66 0.85 5.37 14.91
N LYS A 67 1.93 6.04 15.36
CA LYS A 67 1.88 7.46 15.74
C LYS A 67 1.41 8.36 14.58
N VAL A 68 1.95 8.14 13.38
CA VAL A 68 1.55 8.90 12.18
C VAL A 68 0.06 8.71 11.89
N LEU A 69 -0.44 7.48 12.03
CA LEU A 69 -1.85 7.16 11.81
C LEU A 69 -2.77 7.81 12.86
N GLU A 70 -2.34 7.86 14.13
CA GLU A 70 -3.07 8.54 15.20
C GLU A 70 -3.17 10.05 14.98
N TYR A 71 -2.10 10.70 14.52
CA TYR A 71 -2.13 12.12 14.16
C TYR A 71 -2.95 12.38 12.90
N ALA A 72 -2.85 11.51 11.89
CA ALA A 72 -3.67 11.60 10.68
C ALA A 72 -5.17 11.52 10.99
N LYS A 73 -5.59 10.66 11.93
CA LYS A 73 -6.98 10.56 12.41
C LYS A 73 -7.51 11.89 12.99
N LYS A 74 -6.63 12.71 13.56
CA LYS A 74 -6.96 13.99 14.21
C LYS A 74 -6.70 15.21 13.32
N ASP A 75 -6.53 15.03 12.01
CA ASP A 75 -6.14 16.11 11.08
C ASP A 75 -4.87 16.85 11.51
N TRP A 76 -3.93 16.13 12.13
CA TRP A 76 -2.70 16.70 12.70
C TRP A 76 -2.93 17.83 13.72
N ARG A 77 -4.16 17.99 14.24
CA ARG A 77 -4.47 18.96 15.30
C ARG A 77 -3.70 18.62 16.58
N GLY A 78 -3.02 19.61 17.14
CA GLY A 78 -2.16 19.44 18.31
C GLY A 78 -0.71 19.06 17.98
N PHE A 79 -0.32 19.02 16.70
CA PHE A 79 1.09 18.97 16.31
C PHE A 79 1.81 20.32 16.51
N VAL A 80 1.09 21.42 16.77
CA VAL A 80 1.64 22.80 16.76
C VAL A 80 2.40 23.20 18.04
N ASP A 81 2.65 22.28 18.97
CA ASP A 81 3.36 22.59 20.24
C ASP A 81 4.81 22.06 20.27
N VAL A 82 5.48 22.00 19.12
CA VAL A 82 6.84 21.44 18.99
C VAL A 82 7.88 22.43 18.46
N GLU A 83 7.76 23.70 18.84
CA GLU A 83 8.92 24.61 18.79
C GLU A 83 10.01 24.22 19.84
N ASN A 84 9.80 23.17 20.65
CA ASN A 84 10.66 22.87 21.79
C ASN A 84 10.98 21.37 22.07
N LEU A 85 11.28 20.53 21.07
CA LEU A 85 11.83 19.19 21.37
C LEU A 85 12.86 18.71 20.33
N GLU A 86 14.14 18.86 20.69
CA GLU A 86 15.20 18.00 20.19
C GLU A 86 14.79 16.52 20.33
N GLY A 87 14.75 15.78 19.22
CA GLY A 87 14.50 14.32 19.24
C GLY A 87 13.19 13.82 18.62
N LEU A 88 12.48 14.63 17.82
CA LEU A 88 11.34 14.14 17.04
C LEU A 88 11.75 13.05 16.03
N ASP A 89 10.89 12.04 15.86
CA ASP A 89 11.05 10.99 14.86
C ASP A 89 11.02 11.62 13.44
N PRO A 90 12.09 11.47 12.63
CA PRO A 90 12.14 12.02 11.27
C PRO A 90 10.95 11.61 10.40
N LEU A 91 10.39 10.41 10.64
CA LEU A 91 9.22 9.93 9.92
C LEU A 91 7.96 10.74 10.23
N LEU A 92 7.80 11.18 11.47
CA LEU A 92 6.66 11.96 11.92
C LEU A 92 6.71 13.39 11.36
N THR A 93 7.89 14.01 11.39
CA THR A 93 8.12 15.35 10.81
C THR A 93 7.85 15.34 9.31
N SER A 94 8.41 14.36 8.58
CA SER A 94 8.19 14.22 7.15
C SER A 94 6.71 14.03 6.79
N ALA A 95 5.97 13.26 7.59
CA ALA A 95 4.54 13.05 7.37
C ALA A 95 3.70 14.31 7.64
N HIS A 96 4.06 15.12 8.64
CA HIS A 96 3.42 16.41 8.90
C HIS A 96 3.69 17.42 7.77
N GLU A 97 4.92 17.49 7.29
CA GLU A 97 5.28 18.32 6.13
C GLU A 97 4.50 17.90 4.88
N ALA A 98 4.40 16.59 4.63
CA ALA A 98 3.62 16.06 3.51
C ALA A 98 2.13 16.43 3.61
N PHE A 99 1.56 16.42 4.82
CA PHE A 99 0.19 16.87 5.07
C PHE A 99 0.00 18.35 4.76
N ASN A 100 0.92 19.22 5.19
CA ASN A 100 0.83 20.66 4.95
C ASN A 100 0.97 21.05 3.47
N HIS A 101 1.75 20.28 2.70
CA HIS A 101 1.90 20.50 1.25
C HIS A 101 0.75 19.91 0.43
N TRP A 102 -0.14 19.14 1.05
CA TRP A 102 -1.22 18.46 0.37
C TRP A 102 -2.48 19.33 0.34
N SER A 103 -2.96 19.65 -0.87
CA SER A 103 -4.12 20.54 -1.06
C SER A 103 -5.42 19.81 -1.41
N ARG A 104 -5.45 18.47 -1.44
CA ARG A 104 -6.68 17.73 -1.79
C ARG A 104 -7.66 17.64 -0.63
N ASP A 105 -8.93 17.45 -0.98
CA ASP A 105 -10.00 17.24 -0.02
C ASP A 105 -9.70 16.00 0.86
N HIS A 106 -9.81 16.18 2.18
CA HIS A 106 -9.60 15.13 3.19
C HIS A 106 -10.48 13.91 2.92
N SER A 107 -11.66 14.11 2.32
CA SER A 107 -12.61 13.05 1.98
C SER A 107 -12.07 11.98 1.02
N GLU A 108 -11.03 12.28 0.22
CA GLU A 108 -10.48 11.34 -0.76
C GLU A 108 -9.65 10.20 -0.15
N TYR A 109 -9.10 10.43 1.04
CA TYR A 109 -8.16 9.52 1.68
C TYR A 109 -8.47 9.23 3.15
N LEU A 110 -9.24 10.08 3.83
CA LEU A 110 -9.64 9.91 5.22
C LEU A 110 -11.16 9.98 5.34
N SER A 111 -11.73 9.00 6.03
CA SER A 111 -13.15 8.96 6.34
C SER A 111 -13.35 9.07 7.84
N HIS A 112 -13.70 10.26 8.33
CA HIS A 112 -13.85 10.53 9.77
C HIS A 112 -15.00 9.77 10.41
N ASN A 113 -16.05 9.44 9.66
CA ASN A 113 -17.24 8.78 10.21
C ASN A 113 -16.99 7.34 10.69
N ARG A 114 -16.00 6.66 10.10
CA ARG A 114 -15.65 5.27 10.37
C ARG A 114 -14.17 5.08 10.69
N GLU A 115 -13.43 6.19 10.77
CA GLU A 115 -11.99 6.20 11.07
C GLU A 115 -11.21 5.29 10.11
N ARG A 116 -11.49 5.45 8.81
CA ARG A 116 -10.86 4.68 7.73
C ARG A 116 -9.89 5.54 6.98
N ILE A 117 -8.76 4.95 6.61
CA ILE A 117 -7.79 5.56 5.72
C ILE A 117 -7.67 4.74 4.44
N ARG A 118 -7.43 5.44 3.32
CA ARG A 118 -7.21 4.81 2.03
C ARG A 118 -5.75 4.40 1.91
N LEU A 119 -5.49 3.10 1.99
CA LEU A 119 -4.17 2.53 1.80
C LEU A 119 -3.90 2.34 0.30
N GLN A 120 -2.78 2.88 -0.15
CA GLN A 120 -2.27 2.68 -1.51
C GLN A 120 -1.02 1.80 -1.45
N ILE A 121 -1.06 0.67 -2.14
CA ILE A 121 0.07 -0.26 -2.27
C ILE A 121 0.47 -0.27 -3.75
N VAL A 122 1.70 0.13 -4.05
CA VAL A 122 2.22 0.14 -5.42
C VAL A 122 3.26 -0.97 -5.56
N TYR A 123 2.98 -1.90 -6.44
CA TYR A 123 3.91 -2.92 -6.89
C TYR A 123 4.61 -2.39 -8.14
N VAL A 124 5.94 -2.30 -8.10
CA VAL A 124 6.77 -1.86 -9.22
C VAL A 124 7.63 -3.02 -9.69
N ARG A 125 7.66 -3.25 -11.00
CA ARG A 125 8.53 -4.25 -11.62
C ARG A 125 9.91 -3.63 -11.86
N HIS A 126 10.93 -4.24 -11.26
CA HIS A 126 12.33 -3.92 -11.54
C HIS A 126 12.93 -4.97 -12.47
N ILE A 127 13.46 -4.52 -13.61
CA ILE A 127 14.06 -5.41 -14.61
C ILE A 127 15.57 -5.46 -14.35
N GLU A 128 16.05 -6.62 -13.90
CA GLU A 128 17.47 -6.90 -13.72
C GLU A 128 17.94 -7.89 -14.79
N ARG A 129 19.01 -7.55 -15.51
CA ARG A 129 19.67 -8.48 -16.43
C ARG A 129 20.72 -9.27 -15.65
N LYS A 130 20.60 -10.60 -15.65
CA LYS A 130 21.59 -11.50 -15.02
C LYS A 130 22.15 -12.43 -16.08
N ALA A 131 23.43 -12.79 -15.94
CA ALA A 131 24.05 -13.78 -16.80
C ALA A 131 23.42 -15.14 -16.52
N VAL A 132 23.04 -15.85 -17.58
CA VAL A 132 22.49 -17.19 -17.49
C VAL A 132 23.51 -18.14 -18.09
N LEU A 133 23.87 -19.18 -17.34
CA LEU A 133 24.81 -20.20 -17.81
C LEU A 133 23.99 -21.40 -18.28
N GLU A 134 24.04 -21.67 -19.57
CA GLU A 134 23.47 -22.89 -20.11
C GLU A 134 24.43 -24.05 -19.82
N THR A 135 23.92 -25.08 -19.14
CA THR A 135 24.68 -26.29 -18.84
C THR A 135 24.80 -27.13 -20.12
N GLN A 136 25.85 -27.95 -20.26
CA GLN A 136 26.04 -28.81 -21.45
C GLN A 136 24.85 -29.76 -21.73
N ASP A 137 24.00 -30.02 -20.73
CA ASP A 137 22.74 -30.79 -20.85
C ASP A 137 21.55 -29.98 -21.39
N GLY A 138 21.76 -28.74 -21.85
CA GLY A 138 20.70 -27.87 -22.38
C GLY A 138 19.73 -27.31 -21.32
N ARG A 139 20.11 -27.39 -20.04
CA ARG A 139 19.36 -26.80 -18.93
C ARG A 139 19.91 -25.42 -18.62
N VAL A 140 19.00 -24.46 -18.59
CA VAL A 140 19.19 -23.03 -18.34
C VAL A 140 18.79 -22.70 -16.91
#